data_AF-A0AA96CWH8-F1
#
_entry.id   AF-A0AA96CWH8-F1
#
_cell.length_a   1.000
_cell.length_b   1.000
_cell.length_c   1.000
_cell.angle_alpha   90.00
_cell.angle_beta   90.00
_cell.angle_gamma   90.00
#
_symmetry.space_group_name_H-M   'P 1'
#
loop_
_entity.id
_entity.type
_entity.pdbx_description
1 polymer ?
#
loop_
_entity_poly.entity_id
_entity_poly.type
_entity_poly.pdbx_seq_one_letter_code
_entity_poly.pdbx_strand_id
1 'polypeptide(L)'
;MKAPFPKTLVYAPIINTTVELKFDINVPIDAVFGLVYSKIHGIYPEIDYLPVTQLPEQIRINDGLDSEPHYRFYKKNSPYSVLLGPKIAIFSYNKKEGNINYEYPGWTGVMDQKVKELFSLIYSTEIITNINRLGIRVSDFFDSINIFEHVEFNLTSTDGSNLKDVKTQIQQIMYDDDYTHNIVISNNAGYSDLDGDKIGSVIDIDTFVSLDLNNIEELYSCLDRCHELNKNKFFNMLKEEFIDTLRDKGGI
;
A
#
# COMPACT_ATOMS: atom_id res chain seq x y z
N MET A 1 11.54 16.31 13.68
CA MET A 1 11.12 17.30 12.65
C MET A 1 9.68 17.78 12.83
N LYS A 2 9.43 19.09 12.71
CA LYS A 2 8.06 19.64 12.62
C LYS A 2 7.62 19.72 11.16
N ALA A 3 6.36 19.39 10.87
CA ALA A 3 5.77 19.52 9.53
C ALA A 3 5.97 20.95 8.95
N PRO A 4 6.06 21.11 7.61
CA PRO A 4 5.78 20.13 6.56
C PRO A 4 6.93 19.16 6.24
N PHE A 5 6.58 17.91 5.96
CA PHE A 5 7.53 16.85 5.54
C PHE A 5 7.92 16.97 4.07
N PRO A 6 9.11 16.47 3.67
CA PRO A 6 9.62 16.62 2.32
C PRO A 6 8.67 15.97 1.30
N LYS A 7 8.51 16.58 0.12
CA LYS A 7 7.60 16.07 -0.92
C LYS A 7 8.16 14.85 -1.66
N THR A 8 9.48 14.78 -1.77
CA THR A 8 10.23 13.70 -2.43
C THR A 8 11.47 13.40 -1.61
N LEU A 9 11.88 12.13 -1.60
CA LEU A 9 13.19 11.70 -1.14
C LEU A 9 14.05 11.41 -2.36
N VAL A 10 15.35 11.66 -2.27
CA VAL A 10 16.29 11.26 -3.33
C VAL A 10 16.42 9.74 -3.35
N TYR A 11 16.44 9.12 -2.17
CA TYR A 11 16.37 7.69 -1.98
C TYR A 11 15.04 7.33 -1.33
N ALA A 12 14.02 7.04 -2.15
CA ALA A 12 12.75 6.54 -1.64
C ALA A 12 12.89 5.03 -1.33
N PRO A 13 12.77 4.61 -0.06
CA PRO A 13 12.86 3.20 0.31
C PRO A 13 11.60 2.41 -0.07
N ILE A 14 10.57 3.07 -0.61
CA ILE A 14 9.29 2.48 -1.00
C ILE A 14 9.51 1.34 -2.00
N ILE A 15 9.15 0.12 -1.58
CA ILE A 15 9.15 -1.08 -2.42
C ILE A 15 7.74 -1.46 -2.89
N ASN A 16 6.71 -1.05 -2.17
CA ASN A 16 5.32 -1.32 -2.50
C ASN A 16 4.41 -0.19 -2.00
N THR A 17 3.38 0.13 -2.79
CA THR A 17 2.27 0.96 -2.33
C THR A 17 0.97 0.36 -2.84
N THR A 18 -0.03 0.23 -1.99
CA THR A 18 -1.38 -0.15 -2.39
C THR A 18 -2.40 0.88 -1.91
N VAL A 19 -3.43 1.08 -2.73
CA VAL A 19 -4.64 1.80 -2.35
C VAL A 19 -5.82 0.86 -2.52
N GLU A 20 -6.47 0.51 -1.42
CA GLU A 20 -7.59 -0.41 -1.36
C GLU A 20 -8.91 0.33 -1.20
N LEU A 21 -9.89 -0.05 -2.01
CA LEU A 21 -11.28 0.35 -1.91
C LEU A 21 -12.14 -0.90 -1.68
N LYS A 22 -12.91 -0.94 -0.58
CA LYS A 22 -13.96 -1.95 -0.38
C LYS A 22 -15.34 -1.32 -0.52
N PHE A 23 -16.26 -2.04 -1.13
CA PHE A 23 -17.57 -1.52 -1.49
C PHE A 23 -18.63 -2.62 -1.55
N ASP A 24 -19.89 -2.21 -1.44
CA ASP A 24 -21.05 -3.05 -1.73
C ASP A 24 -21.48 -2.93 -3.20
N ILE A 25 -22.17 -3.96 -3.68
CA ILE A 25 -22.59 -4.08 -5.07
C ILE A 25 -24.11 -4.28 -5.23
N ASN A 26 -24.68 -3.78 -6.32
CA ASN A 26 -26.08 -4.01 -6.72
C ASN A 26 -26.26 -5.09 -7.81
N VAL A 27 -25.19 -5.76 -8.23
CA VAL A 27 -25.20 -6.79 -9.27
C VAL A 27 -24.83 -8.16 -8.68
N PRO A 28 -25.16 -9.27 -9.38
CA PRO A 28 -24.60 -10.58 -9.05
C PRO A 28 -23.07 -10.56 -9.00
N ILE A 29 -22.49 -11.30 -8.06
CA ILE A 29 -21.04 -11.36 -7.81
C ILE A 29 -20.24 -11.75 -9.07
N ASP A 30 -20.78 -12.68 -9.86
CA ASP A 30 -20.19 -13.19 -11.10
C ASP A 30 -20.21 -12.16 -12.26
N ALA A 31 -21.09 -11.15 -12.19
CA ALA A 31 -21.17 -10.09 -13.18
C ALA A 31 -20.09 -9.00 -13.00
N VAL A 32 -19.54 -8.83 -11.79
CA VAL A 32 -18.60 -7.75 -11.44
C VAL A 32 -17.37 -7.76 -12.35
N PHE A 33 -16.77 -8.93 -12.56
CA PHE A 33 -15.57 -9.06 -13.38
C PHE A 33 -15.79 -8.52 -14.80
N GLY A 34 -16.87 -8.94 -15.47
CA GLY A 34 -17.14 -8.55 -16.85
C GLY A 34 -17.40 -7.05 -17.00
N LEU A 35 -18.15 -6.47 -16.06
CA LEU A 35 -18.48 -5.04 -16.07
C LEU A 35 -17.22 -4.18 -15.88
N VAL A 36 -16.38 -4.50 -14.90
CA VAL A 36 -15.14 -3.77 -14.65
C VAL A 36 -14.10 -4.03 -15.75
N TYR A 37 -13.94 -5.27 -16.21
CA TYR A 37 -13.05 -5.65 -17.32
C TYR A 37 -13.25 -4.74 -18.53
N SER A 38 -14.51 -4.46 -18.90
CA SER A 38 -14.87 -3.63 -20.05
C SER A 38 -14.31 -2.20 -19.97
N LYS A 39 -14.04 -1.69 -18.76
CA LYS A 39 -13.48 -0.35 -18.50
C LYS A 39 -11.97 -0.34 -18.38
N ILE A 40 -11.37 -1.39 -17.79
CA ILE A 40 -9.95 -1.37 -17.39
C ILE A 40 -9.01 -2.10 -18.36
N HIS A 41 -9.51 -3.04 -19.15
CA HIS A 41 -8.66 -3.89 -20.02
C HIS A 41 -7.87 -3.08 -21.06
N GLY A 42 -8.39 -1.93 -21.53
CA GLY A 42 -7.65 -1.06 -22.43
C GLY A 42 -6.39 -0.42 -21.83
N ILE A 43 -6.31 -0.31 -20.50
CA ILE A 43 -5.19 0.29 -19.76
C ILE A 43 -4.28 -0.81 -19.18
N TYR A 44 -4.89 -1.87 -18.65
CA TYR A 44 -4.23 -3.03 -18.06
C TYR A 44 -4.69 -4.31 -18.78
N PRO A 45 -4.06 -4.65 -19.93
CA PRO A 45 -4.57 -5.68 -20.83
C PRO A 45 -4.28 -7.11 -20.36
N GLU A 46 -3.27 -7.33 -19.53
CA GLU A 46 -2.89 -8.66 -19.06
C GLU A 46 -3.65 -8.99 -17.79
N ILE A 47 -3.96 -10.28 -17.59
CA ILE A 47 -4.75 -10.76 -16.45
C ILE A 47 -4.14 -12.02 -15.87
N ASP A 48 -3.88 -12.00 -14.57
CA ASP A 48 -3.62 -13.19 -13.77
C ASP A 48 -4.87 -13.55 -12.95
N TYR A 49 -5.17 -14.85 -12.89
CA TYR A 49 -6.21 -15.41 -12.04
C TYR A 49 -5.57 -15.80 -10.70
N LEU A 50 -6.03 -15.21 -9.61
CA LEU A 50 -5.47 -15.45 -8.28
C LEU A 50 -5.98 -16.80 -7.73
N PRO A 51 -5.25 -17.45 -6.80
CA PRO A 51 -5.61 -18.79 -6.31
C PRO A 51 -7.05 -18.93 -5.82
N VAL A 52 -7.65 -17.86 -5.27
CA VAL A 52 -9.04 -17.81 -4.83
C VAL A 52 -10.03 -18.20 -5.94
N THR A 53 -9.73 -17.94 -7.21
CA THR A 53 -10.62 -18.28 -8.33
C THR A 53 -10.76 -19.78 -8.57
N GLN A 54 -9.85 -20.59 -8.02
CA GLN A 54 -9.91 -22.06 -8.12
C GLN A 54 -10.94 -22.67 -7.17
N LEU A 55 -11.40 -21.92 -6.17
CA LEU A 55 -12.41 -22.36 -5.21
C LEU A 55 -13.82 -22.19 -5.81
N PRO A 56 -14.76 -23.11 -5.55
CA PRO A 56 -16.17 -22.92 -5.89
C PRO A 56 -16.76 -21.63 -5.27
N GLU A 57 -17.68 -20.96 -5.97
CA GLU A 57 -18.27 -19.69 -5.52
C GLU A 57 -18.89 -19.77 -4.12
N GLN A 58 -19.60 -20.86 -3.83
CA GLN A 58 -20.22 -21.06 -2.54
C GLN A 58 -19.21 -21.10 -1.39
N ILE A 59 -18.01 -21.65 -1.63
CA ILE A 59 -16.92 -21.64 -0.65
C ILE A 59 -16.39 -20.21 -0.49
N ARG A 60 -16.20 -19.48 -1.60
CA ARG A 60 -15.72 -18.10 -1.55
C ARG A 60 -16.63 -17.20 -0.71
N ILE A 61 -17.95 -17.32 -0.88
CA ILE A 61 -18.93 -16.51 -0.13
C ILE A 61 -18.93 -16.91 1.35
N ASN A 62 -18.99 -18.21 1.65
CA ASN A 62 -19.08 -18.71 3.03
C ASN A 62 -17.85 -18.32 3.87
N ASP A 63 -16.67 -18.28 3.24
CA ASP A 63 -15.40 -17.98 3.92
C ASP A 63 -15.03 -16.48 3.83
N GLY A 64 -15.90 -15.63 3.29
CA GLY A 64 -15.68 -14.17 3.17
C GLY A 64 -14.66 -13.76 2.10
N LEU A 65 -14.30 -14.66 1.20
CA LEU A 65 -13.37 -14.42 0.09
C LEU A 65 -14.00 -13.61 -1.06
N ASP A 66 -15.28 -13.27 -0.98
CA ASP A 66 -15.93 -12.28 -1.86
C ASP A 66 -15.42 -10.85 -1.61
N SER A 67 -14.76 -10.63 -0.47
CA SER A 67 -14.06 -9.41 -0.10
C SER A 67 -12.56 -9.44 -0.35
N GLU A 68 -12.06 -10.50 -1.02
CA GLU A 68 -10.66 -10.68 -1.40
C GLU A 68 -10.47 -10.51 -2.92
N PRO A 69 -9.28 -10.11 -3.39
CA PRO A 69 -9.03 -9.99 -4.83
C PRO A 69 -9.03 -11.37 -5.51
N HIS A 70 -9.69 -11.44 -6.66
CA HIS A 70 -9.79 -12.65 -7.49
C HIS A 70 -8.90 -12.56 -8.73
N TYR A 71 -8.69 -11.36 -9.24
CA TYR A 71 -7.96 -11.12 -10.49
C TYR A 71 -6.91 -10.04 -10.27
N ARG A 72 -5.82 -10.13 -11.03
CA ARG A 72 -4.83 -9.06 -11.16
C ARG A 72 -4.75 -8.63 -12.62
N PHE A 73 -5.13 -7.39 -12.88
CA PHE A 73 -4.94 -6.73 -14.17
C PHE A 73 -3.61 -5.99 -14.15
N TYR A 74 -2.79 -6.15 -15.19
CA TYR A 74 -1.50 -5.49 -15.28
C TYR A 74 -1.14 -5.17 -16.72
N LYS A 75 -0.03 -4.45 -16.87
CA LYS A 75 0.59 -4.17 -18.16
C LYS A 75 2.04 -4.66 -18.08
N LYS A 76 2.50 -5.40 -19.09
CA LYS A 76 3.91 -5.79 -19.18
C LYS A 76 4.80 -4.55 -19.10
N ASN A 77 5.91 -4.67 -18.37
CA ASN A 77 6.86 -3.57 -18.15
C ASN A 77 6.22 -2.32 -17.52
N SER A 78 5.30 -2.50 -16.58
CA SER A 78 4.71 -1.44 -15.77
C SER A 78 4.82 -1.81 -14.29
N PRO A 79 5.16 -0.88 -13.38
CA PRO A 79 5.14 -1.16 -11.94
C PRO A 79 3.72 -1.21 -11.36
N TYR A 80 2.71 -0.84 -12.15
CA TYR A 80 1.33 -0.73 -11.71
C TYR A 80 0.50 -1.95 -12.08
N SER A 81 -0.36 -2.36 -11.14
CA SER A 81 -1.39 -3.37 -11.35
C SER A 81 -2.66 -3.01 -10.59
N VAL A 82 -3.77 -3.63 -11.00
CA VAL A 82 -5.07 -3.51 -10.34
C VAL A 82 -5.50 -4.89 -9.90
N LEU A 83 -5.71 -5.08 -8.60
CA LEU A 83 -6.34 -6.29 -8.10
C LEU A 83 -7.85 -6.04 -7.96
N LEU A 84 -8.65 -6.98 -8.42
CA LEU A 84 -10.11 -6.87 -8.43
C LEU A 84 -10.73 -8.12 -7.84
N GLY A 85 -11.65 -7.93 -6.91
CA GLY A 85 -12.61 -8.92 -6.46
C GLY A 85 -14.03 -8.37 -6.52
N PRO A 86 -15.04 -9.15 -6.12
CA PRO A 86 -16.45 -8.74 -6.19
C PRO A 86 -16.75 -7.47 -5.38
N LYS A 87 -16.12 -7.31 -4.21
CA LYS A 87 -16.36 -6.21 -3.27
C LYS A 87 -15.09 -5.42 -2.93
N ILE A 88 -14.06 -5.56 -3.75
CA ILE A 88 -12.75 -4.96 -3.51
C ILE A 88 -12.05 -4.58 -4.80
N ALA A 89 -11.43 -3.40 -4.82
CA ALA A 89 -10.49 -2.98 -5.85
C ALA A 89 -9.23 -2.40 -5.22
N ILE A 90 -8.07 -2.81 -5.71
CA ILE A 90 -6.78 -2.37 -5.19
C ILE A 90 -5.92 -1.86 -6.34
N PHE A 91 -5.53 -0.59 -6.28
CA PHE A 91 -4.42 -0.10 -7.09
C PHE A 91 -3.10 -0.44 -6.40
N SER A 92 -2.13 -1.00 -7.12
CA SER A 92 -0.84 -1.38 -6.56
C SER A 92 0.31 -0.88 -7.42
N TYR A 93 1.31 -0.29 -6.78
CA TYR A 93 2.66 -0.05 -7.30
C TYR A 93 3.63 -1.04 -6.66
N ASN A 94 4.49 -1.65 -7.48
CA ASN A 94 5.61 -2.48 -7.03
C ASN A 94 6.91 -1.96 -7.62
N LYS A 95 7.93 -1.81 -6.78
CA LYS A 95 9.28 -1.40 -7.21
C LYS A 95 9.88 -2.39 -8.21
N LYS A 96 9.59 -3.68 -8.06
CA LYS A 96 10.03 -4.73 -8.97
C LYS A 96 8.84 -5.36 -9.66
N GLU A 97 8.83 -5.31 -10.99
CA GLU A 97 7.90 -6.07 -11.83
C GLU A 97 8.68 -6.80 -12.91
N GLY A 98 8.57 -8.13 -12.93
CA GLY A 98 9.38 -8.98 -13.82
C GLY A 98 10.88 -8.76 -13.59
N ASN A 99 11.60 -8.44 -14.66
CA ASN A 99 13.05 -8.18 -14.64
C ASN A 99 13.39 -6.68 -14.66
N ILE A 100 12.50 -5.82 -14.16
CA ILE A 100 12.68 -4.36 -14.16
C ILE A 100 12.45 -3.79 -12.76
N ASN A 101 13.38 -2.93 -12.31
CA ASN A 101 13.24 -2.09 -11.13
C ASN A 101 12.76 -0.69 -11.55
N TYR A 102 11.75 -0.19 -10.85
CA TYR A 102 11.13 1.12 -11.07
C TYR A 102 11.37 2.01 -9.88
N GLU A 103 11.65 3.29 -10.12
CA GLU A 103 11.65 4.27 -9.04
C GLU A 103 10.22 4.68 -8.67
N TYR A 104 10.00 4.96 -7.39
CA TYR A 104 8.70 5.42 -6.94
C TYR A 104 8.42 6.80 -7.54
N PRO A 105 7.32 6.98 -8.28
CA PRO A 105 7.06 8.20 -9.04
C PRO A 105 6.69 9.41 -8.16
N GLY A 106 6.45 9.19 -6.87
CA GLY A 106 5.89 10.19 -5.98
C GLY A 106 4.35 10.18 -5.97
N TRP A 107 3.76 10.63 -4.86
CA TRP A 107 2.31 10.63 -4.72
C TRP A 107 1.63 11.69 -5.58
N THR A 108 1.97 12.96 -5.32
CA THR A 108 1.31 14.13 -5.90
C THR A 108 1.55 14.25 -7.40
N GLY A 109 0.47 14.27 -8.18
CA GLY A 109 0.49 14.46 -9.63
C GLY A 109 0.81 13.19 -10.43
N VAL A 110 1.01 12.04 -9.79
CA VAL A 110 1.24 10.77 -10.49
C VAL A 110 0.45 9.62 -9.88
N MET A 111 0.78 9.18 -8.66
CA MET A 111 0.05 8.06 -8.04
C MET A 111 -1.39 8.43 -7.72
N ASP A 112 -1.62 9.62 -7.15
CA ASP A 112 -2.95 10.12 -6.83
C ASP A 112 -3.86 10.17 -8.07
N GLN A 113 -3.36 10.67 -9.20
CA GLN A 113 -4.10 10.74 -10.46
C GLN A 113 -4.44 9.34 -10.98
N LYS A 114 -3.49 8.39 -10.95
CA LYS A 114 -3.71 7.01 -11.41
C LYS A 114 -4.76 6.29 -10.56
N VAL A 115 -4.71 6.49 -9.24
CA VAL A 115 -5.68 5.93 -8.30
C VAL A 115 -7.06 6.53 -8.55
N LYS A 116 -7.15 7.87 -8.65
CA LYS A 116 -8.39 8.59 -8.89
C LYS A 116 -9.02 8.17 -10.22
N GLU A 117 -8.23 8.07 -11.30
CA GLU A 117 -8.64 7.58 -12.62
C GLU A 117 -9.22 6.16 -12.54
N LEU A 118 -8.51 5.24 -11.88
CA LEU A 118 -8.99 3.86 -11.72
C LEU A 118 -10.33 3.83 -10.97
N PHE A 119 -10.42 4.52 -9.84
CA PHE A 119 -11.64 4.52 -9.04
C PHE A 119 -12.79 5.18 -9.80
N SER A 120 -12.55 6.24 -10.59
CA SER A 120 -13.58 6.81 -11.49
C SER A 120 -14.07 5.78 -12.51
N LEU A 121 -13.16 5.01 -13.12
CA LEU A 121 -13.53 3.99 -14.11
C LEU A 121 -14.41 2.91 -13.49
N ILE A 122 -14.04 2.40 -12.31
CA ILE A 122 -14.82 1.39 -11.58
C ILE A 122 -16.18 1.98 -11.18
N TYR A 123 -16.21 3.19 -10.64
CA TYR A 123 -17.45 3.85 -10.24
C TYR A 123 -18.39 4.11 -11.43
N SER A 124 -17.86 4.39 -12.62
CA SER A 124 -18.62 4.56 -13.86
C SER A 124 -19.32 3.28 -14.38
N THR A 125 -19.07 2.13 -13.75
CA THR A 125 -19.81 0.89 -14.03
C THR A 125 -21.15 0.83 -13.30
N GLU A 126 -21.41 1.76 -12.36
CA GLU A 126 -22.65 1.85 -11.57
C GLU A 126 -22.94 0.60 -10.71
N ILE A 127 -21.94 -0.27 -10.51
CA ILE A 127 -22.08 -1.46 -9.66
C ILE A 127 -22.01 -1.13 -8.18
N ILE A 128 -21.32 -0.05 -7.80
CA ILE A 128 -21.05 0.32 -6.41
C ILE A 128 -22.29 0.97 -5.80
N THR A 129 -22.81 0.41 -4.71
CA THR A 129 -23.90 1.03 -3.93
C THR A 129 -23.41 1.80 -2.73
N ASN A 130 -22.36 1.32 -2.09
CA ASN A 130 -21.75 1.95 -0.94
C ASN A 130 -20.25 1.69 -0.91
N ILE A 131 -19.48 2.66 -0.45
CA ILE A 131 -18.05 2.54 -0.20
C ILE A 131 -17.86 2.37 1.30
N ASN A 132 -17.28 1.23 1.68
CA ASN A 132 -17.23 0.74 3.05
C ASN A 132 -15.86 0.96 3.71
N ARG A 133 -14.79 1.02 2.91
CA ARG A 133 -13.42 1.22 3.39
C ARG A 133 -12.55 1.84 2.31
N LEU A 134 -11.67 2.74 2.73
CA LEU A 134 -10.53 3.18 1.96
C LEU A 134 -9.25 2.99 2.77
N GLY A 135 -8.21 2.42 2.17
CA GLY A 135 -6.90 2.26 2.82
C GLY A 135 -5.73 2.54 1.88
N ILE A 136 -4.63 3.03 2.45
CA ILE A 136 -3.34 3.17 1.79
C ILE A 136 -2.31 2.43 2.61
N ARG A 137 -1.64 1.47 1.97
CA ARG A 137 -0.49 0.78 2.54
C ARG A 137 0.78 1.15 1.79
N VAL A 138 1.83 1.49 2.54
CA VAL A 138 3.16 1.79 2.01
C VAL A 138 4.15 0.88 2.74
N SER A 139 4.95 0.15 1.97
CA SER A 139 6.05 -0.66 2.50
C SER A 139 7.37 -0.10 2.02
N ASP A 140 8.23 0.24 2.96
CA ASP A 140 9.56 0.78 2.79
C ASP A 140 10.61 -0.26 3.19
N PHE A 141 11.63 -0.44 2.35
CA PHE A 141 12.78 -1.31 2.63
C PHE A 141 14.08 -0.50 2.67
N PHE A 142 14.84 -0.68 3.74
CA PHE A 142 16.12 -0.02 3.98
C PHE A 142 17.23 -1.06 3.90
N ASP A 143 17.92 -1.12 2.76
CA ASP A 143 19.01 -2.07 2.51
C ASP A 143 20.16 -1.86 3.49
N SER A 144 20.63 -2.94 4.12
CA SER A 144 21.79 -2.96 5.01
C SER A 144 21.72 -1.96 6.18
N ILE A 145 20.51 -1.48 6.49
CA ILE A 145 20.23 -0.53 7.57
C ILE A 145 19.44 -1.24 8.65
N ASN A 146 19.82 -0.99 9.90
CA ASN A 146 19.04 -1.38 11.07
C ASN A 146 18.15 -0.22 11.52
N ILE A 147 16.86 -0.28 11.19
CA ILE A 147 15.96 0.85 11.39
C ILE A 147 15.78 1.24 12.87
N PHE A 148 16.02 0.31 13.81
CA PHE A 148 15.93 0.59 15.25
C PHE A 148 17.02 1.56 15.74
N GLU A 149 18.07 1.81 14.96
CA GLU A 149 19.07 2.85 15.27
C GLU A 149 18.60 4.25 14.85
N HIS A 150 17.59 4.32 13.98
CA HIS A 150 17.17 5.54 13.28
C HIS A 150 15.73 5.97 13.60
N VAL A 151 15.06 5.29 14.52
CA VAL A 151 13.72 5.64 15.01
C VAL A 151 13.78 6.41 16.34
N GLU A 152 12.73 7.17 16.65
CA GLU A 152 12.61 8.00 17.86
C GLU A 152 12.41 7.20 19.16
N PHE A 153 12.12 5.90 19.08
CA PHE A 153 11.94 5.03 20.24
C PHE A 153 13.10 4.02 20.38
N ASN A 154 13.34 3.52 21.59
CA ASN A 154 14.41 2.54 21.85
C ASN A 154 13.84 1.27 22.47
N LEU A 155 14.45 0.13 22.12
CA LEU A 155 14.21 -1.17 22.74
C LEU A 155 15.44 -1.62 23.53
N THR A 156 15.24 -1.90 24.82
CA THR A 156 16.32 -2.34 25.71
C THR A 156 15.96 -3.65 26.38
N SER A 157 16.96 -4.50 26.59
CA SER A 157 16.88 -5.69 27.43
C SER A 157 16.76 -5.31 28.91
N THR A 158 16.39 -6.27 29.75
CA THR A 158 16.30 -6.11 31.21
C THR A 158 17.60 -5.72 31.90
N ASP A 159 18.75 -6.04 31.27
CA ASP A 159 20.09 -5.65 31.73
C ASP A 159 20.54 -4.28 31.19
N GLY A 160 19.66 -3.57 30.46
CA GLY A 160 19.94 -2.28 29.84
C GLY A 160 20.71 -2.36 28.53
N SER A 161 21.04 -3.55 28.04
CA SER A 161 21.67 -3.71 26.72
C SER A 161 20.68 -3.38 25.59
N ASN A 162 21.21 -2.86 24.48
CA ASN A 162 20.39 -2.52 23.31
C ASN A 162 20.06 -3.79 22.51
N LEU A 163 18.79 -3.96 22.14
CA LEU A 163 18.30 -5.12 21.38
C LEU A 163 18.47 -4.99 19.85
N LYS A 164 19.17 -3.95 19.38
CA LYS A 164 19.35 -3.62 17.97
C LYS A 164 19.86 -4.78 17.10
N ASP A 165 20.76 -5.62 17.60
CA ASP A 165 21.35 -6.70 16.78
C ASP A 165 20.51 -7.99 16.77
N VAL A 166 19.42 -8.02 17.53
CA VAL A 166 18.47 -9.13 17.57
C VAL A 166 17.41 -8.91 16.51
N LYS A 167 17.04 -9.98 15.80
CA LYS A 167 15.89 -9.94 14.89
C LYS A 167 14.64 -9.58 15.69
N THR A 168 14.08 -8.43 15.37
CA THR A 168 13.03 -7.77 16.13
C THR A 168 11.96 -7.29 15.18
N GLN A 169 10.70 -7.48 15.58
CA GLN A 169 9.53 -6.94 14.91
C GLN A 169 8.63 -6.29 15.95
N ILE A 170 8.23 -5.05 15.69
CA ILE A 170 7.22 -4.33 16.47
C ILE A 170 6.00 -4.16 15.58
N GLN A 171 4.83 -4.49 16.12
CA GLN A 171 3.54 -4.19 15.51
C GLN A 171 2.76 -3.26 16.44
N GLN A 172 2.23 -2.18 15.87
CA GLN A 172 1.42 -1.19 16.57
C GLN A 172 0.15 -0.92 15.79
N ILE A 173 -0.95 -0.74 16.54
CA ILE A 173 -2.19 -0.20 16.01
C ILE A 173 -2.39 1.17 16.67
N MET A 174 -2.48 2.21 15.87
CA MET A 174 -2.72 3.58 16.32
C MET A 174 -4.02 4.11 15.72
N TYR A 175 -4.58 5.14 16.35
CA TYR A 175 -5.83 5.76 15.93
C TYR A 175 -5.66 7.29 15.87
N ASP A 176 -6.02 7.89 14.74
CA ASP A 176 -6.14 9.34 14.57
C ASP A 176 -7.59 9.65 14.11
N ASP A 177 -8.43 10.14 15.01
CA ASP A 177 -9.88 10.32 14.77
C ASP A 177 -10.53 9.00 14.28
N ASP A 178 -11.12 9.00 13.09
CA ASP A 178 -11.76 7.82 12.45
C ASP A 178 -10.76 6.93 11.66
N TYR A 179 -9.48 7.29 11.64
CA TYR A 179 -8.45 6.57 10.90
C TYR A 179 -7.70 5.60 11.80
N THR A 180 -7.48 4.39 11.28
CA THR A 180 -6.66 3.36 11.92
C THR A 180 -5.34 3.21 11.17
N HIS A 181 -4.24 3.06 11.91
CA HIS A 181 -2.90 2.85 11.39
C HIS A 181 -2.34 1.54 11.93
N ASN A 182 -2.16 0.56 11.05
CA ASN A 182 -1.40 -0.64 11.34
C ASN A 182 0.05 -0.41 10.91
N ILE A 183 0.97 -0.39 11.88
CA ILE A 183 2.38 -0.12 11.65
C ILE A 183 3.18 -1.37 12.04
N VAL A 184 4.01 -1.84 11.12
CA VAL A 184 4.96 -2.93 11.33
C VAL A 184 6.36 -2.42 11.05
N ILE A 185 7.26 -2.57 12.01
CA ILE A 185 8.67 -2.19 11.89
C ILE A 185 9.50 -3.42 12.21
N SER A 186 10.45 -3.76 11.35
CA SER A 186 11.34 -4.91 11.59
C SER A 186 12.74 -4.68 11.05
N ASN A 187 13.73 -5.32 11.67
CA ASN A 187 15.09 -5.45 11.15
C ASN A 187 15.35 -6.89 10.70
N ASN A 188 16.49 -7.12 10.05
CA ASN A 188 16.89 -8.42 9.49
C ASN A 188 15.80 -9.03 8.60
N ALA A 189 15.11 -8.18 7.85
CA ALA A 189 14.12 -8.54 6.85
C ALA A 189 14.84 -8.85 5.53
N GLY A 190 14.45 -9.95 4.89
CA GLY A 190 14.94 -10.30 3.56
C GLY A 190 14.11 -9.63 2.48
N TYR A 191 14.76 -9.07 1.46
CA TYR A 191 14.12 -8.54 0.26
C TYR A 191 14.95 -8.91 -0.96
N SER A 192 14.29 -9.43 -2.01
CA SER A 192 14.97 -9.90 -3.22
C SER A 192 14.59 -9.05 -4.41
N ASP A 193 15.53 -8.25 -4.93
CA ASP A 193 15.34 -7.48 -6.16
C ASP A 193 16.12 -8.08 -7.34
N LEU A 194 16.53 -7.28 -8.33
CA LEU A 194 17.33 -7.74 -9.47
C LEU A 194 18.82 -7.85 -9.15
N ASP A 195 19.29 -7.14 -8.12
CA ASP A 195 20.69 -7.14 -7.69
C ASP A 195 21.00 -8.33 -6.78
N GLY A 196 19.96 -9.01 -6.28
CA GLY A 196 20.06 -10.22 -5.48
C GLY A 196 19.23 -10.16 -4.20
N ASP A 197 19.54 -11.08 -3.28
CA ASP A 197 18.95 -11.11 -1.95
C ASP A 197 19.64 -10.08 -1.05
N LYS A 198 18.84 -9.19 -0.45
CA LYS A 198 19.27 -8.13 0.45
C LYS A 198 18.73 -8.40 1.84
N ILE A 199 19.49 -8.01 2.86
CA ILE A 199 19.06 -8.03 4.25
C ILE A 199 19.06 -6.59 4.74
N GLY A 200 17.95 -6.18 5.34
CA GLY A 200 17.76 -4.82 5.79
C GLY A 200 16.63 -4.70 6.78
N SER A 201 15.98 -3.55 6.77
CA SER A 201 14.81 -3.29 7.62
C SER A 201 13.58 -2.95 6.79
N VAL A 202 12.40 -3.23 7.34
CA VAL A 202 11.11 -2.89 6.75
C VAL A 202 10.34 -1.99 7.69
N ILE A 203 9.76 -0.92 7.14
CA ILE A 203 8.63 -0.20 7.73
C ILE A 203 7.43 -0.44 6.81
N ASP A 204 6.33 -0.90 7.36
CA ASP A 204 5.09 -1.13 6.63
C ASP A 204 3.94 -0.44 7.38
N ILE A 205 3.26 0.48 6.71
CA ILE A 205 2.20 1.30 7.30
C ILE A 205 0.96 1.14 6.45
N ASP A 206 -0.10 0.54 7.00
CA ASP A 206 -1.45 0.51 6.44
C ASP A 206 -2.32 1.51 7.22
N THR A 207 -2.75 2.57 6.54
CA THR A 207 -3.64 3.60 7.08
C THR A 207 -4.98 3.51 6.37
N PHE A 208 -6.06 3.35 7.13
CA PHE A 208 -7.39 3.20 6.55
C PHE A 208 -8.49 3.81 7.39
N VAL A 209 -9.64 4.00 6.75
CA VAL A 209 -10.86 4.54 7.34
C VAL A 209 -12.05 3.69 6.89
N SER A 210 -12.95 3.41 7.83
CA SER A 210 -14.27 2.85 7.53
C SER A 210 -15.20 3.96 7.07
N LEU A 211 -15.93 3.70 6.00
CA LEU A 211 -16.72 4.70 5.29
C LEU A 211 -18.16 4.22 5.13
N ASP A 212 -19.04 5.18 4.92
CA ASP A 212 -20.42 4.97 4.49
C ASP A 212 -20.74 6.04 3.45
N LEU A 213 -20.13 5.90 2.27
CA LEU A 213 -20.17 6.89 1.21
C LEU A 213 -20.76 6.31 -0.07
N ASN A 214 -21.65 7.07 -0.71
CA ASN A 214 -22.16 6.79 -2.05
C ASN A 214 -21.69 7.83 -3.08
N ASN A 215 -20.61 8.56 -2.77
CA ASN A 215 -20.09 9.66 -3.57
C ASN A 215 -18.57 9.56 -3.70
N ILE A 216 -18.10 9.50 -4.95
CA ILE A 216 -16.67 9.38 -5.25
C ILE A 216 -15.88 10.67 -4.97
N GLU A 217 -16.51 11.85 -4.98
CA GLU A 217 -15.80 13.11 -4.68
C GLU A 217 -15.41 13.19 -3.19
N GLU A 218 -16.28 12.70 -2.30
CA GLU A 218 -15.98 12.59 -0.87
C GLU A 218 -14.86 11.57 -0.60
N LEU A 219 -14.85 10.47 -1.37
CA LEU A 219 -13.76 9.47 -1.31
C LEU A 219 -12.39 10.09 -1.56
N TYR A 220 -12.27 11.03 -2.50
CA TYR A 220 -10.99 11.66 -2.83
C TYR A 220 -10.44 12.52 -1.70
N SER A 221 -11.31 13.15 -0.91
CA SER A 221 -10.88 13.87 0.29
C SER A 221 -10.35 12.89 1.35
N CYS A 222 -11.01 11.75 1.54
CA CYS A 222 -10.53 10.68 2.41
C CYS A 222 -9.19 10.10 1.91
N LEU A 223 -9.00 9.97 0.60
CA LEU A 223 -7.77 9.47 0.00
C LEU A 223 -6.58 10.37 0.30
N ASP A 224 -6.75 11.67 0.08
CA ASP A 224 -5.69 12.65 0.34
C ASP A 224 -5.35 12.67 1.84
N ARG A 225 -6.36 12.58 2.73
CA ARG A 225 -6.16 12.48 4.17
C ARG A 225 -5.46 11.18 4.60
N CYS A 226 -5.85 10.02 4.08
CA CYS A 226 -5.19 8.74 4.32
C CYS A 226 -3.69 8.83 3.97
N HIS A 227 -3.36 9.42 2.82
CA HIS A 227 -1.98 9.53 2.36
C HIS A 227 -1.17 10.47 3.27
N GLU A 228 -1.73 11.63 3.63
CA GLU A 228 -1.08 12.55 4.56
C GLU A 228 -0.80 11.90 5.92
N LEU A 229 -1.78 11.19 6.48
CA LEU A 229 -1.62 10.51 7.76
C LEU A 229 -0.56 9.40 7.69
N ASN A 230 -0.61 8.55 6.65
CA ASN A 230 0.38 7.51 6.42
C ASN A 230 1.81 8.09 6.38
N LYS A 231 1.98 9.14 5.55
CA LYS A 231 3.24 9.87 5.42
C LYS A 231 3.70 10.47 6.75
N ASN A 232 2.77 11.06 7.52
CA ASN A 232 3.08 11.64 8.82
C ASN A 232 3.56 10.58 9.81
N LYS A 233 2.96 9.37 9.84
CA LYS A 233 3.41 8.27 10.69
C LYS A 233 4.83 7.84 10.34
N PHE A 234 5.15 7.72 9.04
CA PHE A 234 6.49 7.40 8.56
C PHE A 234 7.54 8.40 9.06
N PHE A 235 7.35 9.70 8.78
CA PHE A 235 8.36 10.70 9.15
C PHE A 235 8.44 10.99 10.65
N ASN A 236 7.34 10.90 11.40
CA ASN A 236 7.36 11.12 12.85
C ASN A 236 8.06 10.00 13.62
N MET A 237 8.16 8.80 13.03
CA MET A 237 8.87 7.69 13.65
C MET A 237 10.38 7.78 13.50
N LEU A 238 10.88 8.48 12.47
CA LEU A 238 12.30 8.54 12.14
C LEU A 238 12.98 9.75 12.78
N LYS A 239 14.21 9.55 13.24
CA LYS A 239 15.07 10.64 13.71
C LYS A 239 15.36 11.60 12.57
N GLU A 240 15.40 12.89 12.89
CA GLU A 240 15.62 13.96 11.93
C GLU A 240 16.94 13.81 11.15
N GLU A 241 18.01 13.42 11.84
CA GLU A 241 19.33 13.15 11.24
C GLU A 241 19.30 12.05 10.17
N PHE A 242 18.44 11.04 10.32
CA PHE A 242 18.29 9.97 9.33
C PHE A 242 17.40 10.40 8.16
N ILE A 243 16.37 11.22 8.42
CA ILE A 243 15.54 11.79 7.34
C ILE A 243 16.40 12.62 6.39
N ASP A 244 17.40 13.35 6.92
CA ASP A 244 18.29 14.16 6.10
C ASP A 244 19.20 13.30 5.19
N THR A 245 19.63 12.10 5.62
CA THR A 245 20.40 11.20 4.74
C THR A 245 19.58 10.69 3.56
N LEU A 246 18.25 10.53 3.72
CA LEU A 246 17.35 10.14 2.63
C LEU A 246 17.09 11.29 1.62
N ARG A 247 17.35 12.54 2.01
CA ARG A 247 17.20 13.73 1.17
C ARG A 247 18.44 14.01 0.33
N ASP A 248 19.63 13.73 0.85
CA ASP A 248 20.87 14.09 0.21
C ASP A 248 21.39 13.00 -0.73
N LYS A 249 21.85 13.39 -1.93
CA LYS A 249 22.47 12.51 -2.94
C LYS A 249 23.79 11.84 -2.52
N GLY A 250 24.26 12.04 -1.28
CA GLY A 250 25.63 11.72 -0.87
C GLY A 250 25.80 11.27 0.57
N GLY A 251 24.79 10.59 1.16
CA GLY A 251 24.77 10.19 2.57
C GLY A 251 24.79 8.69 2.83
N ILE A 252 25.55 7.91 2.06
CA ILE A 252 26.15 6.61 2.46
C ILE A 252 27.56 6.57 1.86
#